data_AF-A0AAE1L2L8-F1
#
_entry.id   AF-A0AAE1L2L8-F1
#
_cell.length_a   1.000
_cell.length_b   1.000
_cell.length_c   1.000
_cell.angle_alpha   90.00
_cell.angle_beta   90.00
_cell.angle_gamma   90.00
#
_symmetry.space_group_name_H-M   'P 1'
#
loop_
_entity.id
_entity.type
_entity.pdbx_description
1 polymer ?
#
loop_
_entity_poly.entity_id
_entity_poly.type
_entity_poly.pdbx_seq_one_letter_code
_entity_poly.pdbx_strand_id
1 'polypeptide(L)'
;MALITKHIPHGFASTGFYRKAAGPRTFVAQPVGEDNSDLEVEDEFLDDSDRDPDYVVEEDLIPTASGSATRIQPEEMPEEDEDEDDEEEDKAPPLPEFLQQPHEFFMRMLPIELLEDMVYQTNLYAHQKDVSTTFSIDIHDLMVFTGIVLYMGVMRGPSIDDYWALDTRMSQITEYMSSKRFRQIRALLHFNNNENAKSSTDRFYKVRPLFSGITKQFLQVKATPTQSIDEVMVGYKGTMAGNLRQYIANKPDKFGYKLFCRASIDGFIHDIVMY
;
A
#
# COMPACT_ATOMS: atom_id res chain seq x y z
N MET A 1 -42.92 10.95 2.01
CA MET A 1 -43.81 12.03 2.51
C MET A 1 -42.94 13.03 3.26
N ALA A 2 -43.03 14.31 2.86
CA ALA A 2 -42.60 15.59 3.48
C ALA A 2 -41.19 15.63 4.12
N LEU A 3 -40.14 16.30 3.61
CA LEU A 3 -39.95 17.71 3.19
C LEU A 3 -40.54 18.75 4.17
N ILE A 4 -39.68 19.39 4.97
CA ILE A 4 -39.89 20.76 5.46
C ILE A 4 -38.57 21.56 5.41
N THR A 5 -38.55 22.47 4.46
CA THR A 5 -37.63 23.60 4.26
C THR A 5 -38.12 24.81 5.07
N LYS A 6 -37.26 25.55 5.78
CA LYS A 6 -37.48 26.96 6.15
C LYS A 6 -36.13 27.69 6.20
N HIS A 7 -35.75 28.41 5.15
CA HIS A 7 -35.96 29.85 4.90
C HIS A 7 -35.18 30.81 5.81
N ILE A 8 -34.24 31.49 5.16
CA ILE A 8 -33.41 32.64 5.55
C ILE A 8 -34.27 33.92 5.59
N PRO A 9 -33.88 34.94 6.36
CA PRO A 9 -34.05 36.32 5.92
C PRO A 9 -32.70 37.06 5.79
N HIS A 10 -32.56 37.74 4.66
CA HIS A 10 -31.51 38.70 4.32
C HIS A 10 -31.65 40.01 5.09
N GLY A 11 -30.51 40.70 5.28
CA GLY A 11 -30.42 42.16 5.22
C GLY A 11 -29.66 42.81 6.37
N PHE A 12 -28.44 43.30 6.11
CA PHE A 12 -28.15 44.74 5.93
C PHE A 12 -26.64 44.96 5.75
N ALA A 13 -26.29 45.68 4.69
CA ALA A 13 -24.97 46.27 4.48
C ALA A 13 -24.99 47.73 4.94
N SER A 14 -23.89 48.23 5.52
CA SER A 14 -23.30 49.55 5.19
C SER A 14 -22.10 49.91 6.09
N THR A 15 -20.96 50.11 5.43
CA THR A 15 -19.87 51.10 5.61
C THR A 15 -19.43 51.64 6.99
N GLY A 16 -18.10 51.71 7.16
CA GLY A 16 -17.43 52.48 8.21
C GLY A 16 -15.91 52.53 8.03
N PHE A 17 -15.42 53.53 7.29
CA PHE A 17 -14.00 53.89 7.19
C PHE A 17 -13.48 54.50 8.50
N TYR A 18 -12.30 54.08 8.97
CA TYR A 18 -11.43 54.93 9.82
C TYR A 18 -9.93 54.72 9.47
N ARG A 19 -9.24 55.85 9.26
CA ARG A 19 -7.79 55.96 9.00
C ARG A 19 -6.99 56.14 10.31
N LYS A 20 -5.87 55.42 10.40
CA LYS A 20 -4.51 55.76 10.91
C LYS A 20 -4.33 56.61 12.19
N ALA A 21 -3.60 56.03 13.15
CA ALA A 21 -2.64 56.72 14.02
C ALA A 21 -1.43 55.78 14.27
N ALA A 22 -0.22 56.35 14.39
CA ALA A 22 1.07 55.65 14.36
C ALA A 22 1.81 55.71 15.72
N GLY A 23 2.59 54.65 16.02
CA GLY A 23 3.70 54.61 16.98
C GLY A 23 3.78 53.30 17.78
N PRO A 24 4.93 52.91 18.36
CA PRO A 24 6.31 52.95 17.88
C PRO A 24 6.87 51.54 17.55
N ARG A 25 8.05 51.53 16.92
CA ARG A 25 8.74 50.38 16.31
C ARG A 25 9.22 49.33 17.33
N THR A 26 8.94 48.06 17.05
CA THR A 26 9.68 46.88 17.57
C THR A 26 10.01 45.93 16.42
N PHE A 27 11.22 45.40 16.43
CA PHE A 27 11.92 44.73 15.34
C PHE A 27 11.15 43.53 14.74
N VAL A 28 10.98 43.54 13.42
CA VAL A 28 10.50 42.40 12.63
C VAL A 28 11.72 41.69 12.06
N ALA A 29 11.89 40.41 12.40
CA ALA A 29 12.81 39.51 11.70
C ALA A 29 12.23 39.21 10.31
N GLN A 30 13.01 39.48 9.27
CA GLN A 30 12.68 39.05 7.91
C GLN A 30 12.99 37.54 7.78
N PRO A 31 12.07 36.71 7.25
CA PRO A 31 12.45 35.39 6.81
C PRO A 31 13.32 35.50 5.55
N VAL A 32 14.42 34.74 5.56
CA VAL A 32 15.35 34.55 4.44
C VAL A 32 14.56 34.01 3.24
N GLY A 33 14.80 34.60 2.07
CA GLY A 33 14.09 34.28 0.84
C GLY A 33 14.14 32.79 0.53
N GLU A 34 12.98 32.21 0.31
CA GLU A 34 12.83 30.94 -0.39
C GLU A 34 13.26 31.16 -1.83
N ASP A 35 14.38 30.55 -2.20
CA ASP A 35 14.78 30.39 -3.59
C ASP A 35 13.81 29.38 -4.23
N ASN A 36 12.71 29.90 -4.77
CA ASN A 36 11.78 29.17 -5.62
C ASN A 36 12.47 28.88 -6.96
N SER A 37 13.32 27.86 -6.97
CA SER A 37 13.48 27.05 -8.17
C SER A 37 12.34 26.05 -8.20
N ASP A 38 11.29 26.44 -8.91
CA ASP A 38 10.15 25.59 -9.24
C ASP A 38 10.66 24.37 -10.02
N LEU A 39 10.81 23.25 -9.34
CA LEU A 39 10.74 21.94 -9.97
C LEU A 39 9.31 21.46 -9.81
N GLU A 40 8.49 21.83 -10.80
CA GLU A 40 7.23 21.15 -11.08
C GLU A 40 7.58 19.68 -11.34
N VAL A 41 7.40 18.83 -10.33
CA VAL A 41 7.31 17.40 -10.56
C VAL A 41 5.90 17.20 -11.05
N GLU A 42 5.71 17.32 -12.36
CA GLU A 42 4.52 16.82 -13.03
C GLU A 42 4.34 15.35 -12.58
N ASP A 43 3.11 14.97 -12.26
CA ASP A 43 2.71 13.57 -12.15
C ASP A 43 2.87 12.93 -13.54
N GLU A 44 4.11 12.66 -13.95
CA GLU A 44 4.41 11.84 -15.10
C GLU A 44 3.94 10.43 -14.75
N PHE A 45 2.74 10.13 -15.26
CA PHE A 45 2.34 8.78 -15.63
C PHE A 45 3.56 8.04 -16.17
N LEU A 46 3.80 6.87 -15.58
CA LEU A 46 4.83 5.91 -15.97
C LEU A 46 5.06 5.92 -17.49
N ASP A 47 6.32 6.09 -17.88
CA ASP A 47 6.85 6.06 -19.25
C ASP A 47 6.17 4.98 -20.12
N ASP A 48 5.54 5.39 -21.22
CA ASP A 48 4.71 4.60 -22.15
C ASP A 48 5.59 3.87 -23.21
N SER A 49 6.89 3.68 -22.94
CA SER A 49 7.85 3.13 -23.90
C SER A 49 7.91 1.60 -23.97
N ASP A 50 7.20 0.88 -23.09
CA ASP A 50 7.22 -0.60 -23.04
C ASP A 50 5.92 -1.24 -23.58
N ARG A 51 5.31 -0.66 -24.61
CA ARG A 51 4.20 -1.30 -25.34
C ARG A 51 4.72 -2.48 -26.16
N ASP A 52 4.28 -3.68 -25.79
CA ASP A 52 4.39 -4.88 -26.62
C ASP A 52 3.38 -4.81 -27.77
N PRO A 53 3.81 -4.74 -29.05
CA PRO A 53 2.92 -4.55 -30.20
C PRO A 53 2.15 -5.81 -30.63
N ASP A 54 2.40 -6.99 -30.03
CA ASP A 54 1.90 -8.26 -30.56
C ASP A 54 0.73 -8.90 -29.75
N TYR A 55 -0.07 -8.09 -29.07
CA TYR A 55 -1.26 -8.60 -28.36
C TYR A 55 -2.40 -9.00 -29.34
N VAL A 56 -2.60 -10.31 -29.50
CA VAL A 56 -3.77 -10.92 -30.15
C VAL A 56 -4.64 -11.59 -29.08
N VAL A 57 -5.93 -11.25 -29.07
CA VAL A 57 -6.94 -11.90 -28.21
C VAL A 57 -7.33 -13.23 -28.86
N GLU A 58 -6.94 -14.36 -28.27
CA GLU A 58 -7.56 -15.65 -28.60
C GLU A 58 -8.78 -15.86 -27.68
N GLU A 59 -9.98 -15.88 -28.27
CA GLU A 59 -11.21 -16.33 -27.62
C GLU A 59 -11.27 -17.86 -27.70
N ASP A 60 -11.00 -18.55 -26.58
CA ASP A 60 -11.15 -20.00 -26.52
C ASP A 60 -12.63 -20.41 -26.41
N LEU A 61 -13.07 -21.16 -27.42
CA LEU A 61 -14.36 -21.83 -27.54
C LEU A 61 -14.48 -22.96 -26.50
N ILE A 62 -15.53 -22.91 -25.68
CA ILE A 62 -15.87 -23.96 -24.71
C ILE A 62 -16.46 -25.19 -25.45
N PRO A 63 -15.92 -26.42 -25.29
CA PRO A 63 -16.56 -27.62 -25.80
C PRO A 63 -17.75 -28.03 -24.92
N THR A 64 -18.93 -28.19 -25.53
CA THR A 64 -20.11 -28.78 -24.89
C THR A 64 -19.94 -30.30 -24.76
N ALA A 65 -19.87 -30.81 -23.52
CA ALA A 65 -19.98 -32.23 -23.24
C ALA A 65 -21.26 -32.52 -22.46
N SER A 66 -22.18 -33.20 -23.13
CA SER A 66 -23.38 -33.83 -22.57
C SER A 66 -22.98 -35.13 -21.85
N GLY A 67 -23.21 -35.21 -20.55
CA GLY A 67 -23.00 -36.41 -19.74
C GLY A 67 -24.07 -36.54 -18.65
N SER A 68 -24.78 -37.66 -18.68
CA SER A 68 -25.98 -37.99 -17.88
C SER A 68 -25.77 -37.89 -16.37
N ALA A 69 -26.59 -37.08 -15.69
CA ALA A 69 -26.62 -36.96 -14.24
C ALA A 69 -27.47 -38.09 -13.61
N THR A 70 -26.85 -38.90 -12.74
CA THR A 70 -27.58 -39.86 -11.90
C THR A 70 -27.94 -39.18 -10.58
N ARG A 71 -29.24 -39.07 -10.32
CA ARG A 71 -29.85 -38.44 -9.13
C ARG A 71 -29.66 -39.33 -7.90
N ILE A 72 -28.82 -38.92 -6.96
CA ILE A 72 -28.71 -39.51 -5.62
C ILE A 72 -29.79 -38.86 -4.74
N GLN A 73 -30.55 -39.68 -4.00
CA GLN A 73 -31.58 -39.20 -3.07
C GLN A 73 -30.92 -38.70 -1.77
N PRO A 74 -31.45 -37.66 -1.10
CA PRO A 74 -30.87 -37.17 0.15
C PRO A 74 -31.17 -38.15 1.28
N GLU A 75 -30.14 -38.64 1.98
CA GLU A 75 -30.29 -39.22 3.31
C GLU A 75 -30.50 -38.08 4.32
N GLU A 76 -31.47 -38.24 5.21
CA GLU A 76 -31.80 -37.29 6.28
C GLU A 76 -30.65 -37.21 7.29
N MET A 77 -30.14 -36.00 7.54
CA MET A 77 -29.18 -35.74 8.61
C MET A 77 -29.85 -35.93 9.98
N PRO A 78 -29.15 -36.53 10.97
CA PRO A 78 -29.61 -36.47 12.34
C PRO A 78 -29.59 -35.03 12.84
N GLU A 79 -30.61 -34.67 13.63
CA GLU A 79 -30.70 -33.37 14.30
C GLU A 79 -29.50 -33.22 15.24
N GLU A 80 -28.62 -32.25 14.95
CA GLU A 80 -27.55 -31.83 15.86
C GLU A 80 -28.18 -30.93 16.93
N ASP A 81 -27.90 -31.27 18.19
CA ASP A 81 -28.35 -30.51 19.36
C ASP A 81 -27.88 -29.05 19.26
N GLU A 82 -28.74 -28.11 19.64
CA GLU A 82 -28.41 -26.68 19.73
C GLU A 82 -27.35 -26.48 20.82
N ASP A 83 -26.08 -26.56 20.43
CA ASP A 83 -24.96 -26.16 21.28
C ASP A 83 -25.08 -24.65 21.55
N GLU A 84 -25.13 -24.31 22.84
CA GLU A 84 -25.18 -22.93 23.35
C GLU A 84 -24.06 -22.10 22.71
N ASP A 85 -24.43 -20.97 22.09
CA ASP A 85 -23.52 -19.97 21.56
C ASP A 85 -22.63 -19.42 22.70
N ASP A 86 -21.53 -20.10 22.99
CA ASP A 86 -20.38 -19.48 23.64
C ASP A 86 -19.83 -18.46 22.63
N GLU A 87 -20.15 -17.19 22.86
CA GLU A 87 -19.47 -16.05 22.21
C GLU A 87 -17.97 -16.11 22.58
N GLU A 88 -17.20 -16.97 21.90
CA GLU A 88 -15.75 -16.88 21.83
C GLU A 88 -15.44 -15.61 21.05
N GLU A 89 -15.40 -14.51 21.82
CA GLU A 89 -14.81 -13.24 21.44
C GLU A 89 -13.48 -13.55 20.71
N ASP A 90 -13.42 -13.25 19.40
CA ASP A 90 -12.29 -13.43 18.47
C ASP A 90 -11.02 -12.74 19.04
N LYS A 91 -10.41 -13.36 20.06
CA LYS A 91 -9.22 -12.85 20.71
C LYS A 91 -8.08 -13.20 19.78
N ALA A 92 -7.59 -12.16 19.10
CA ALA A 92 -6.36 -12.22 18.32
C ALA A 92 -5.32 -13.07 19.09
N PRO A 93 -4.71 -14.07 18.43
CA PRO A 93 -3.82 -15.00 19.11
C PRO A 93 -2.75 -14.22 19.89
N PRO A 94 -2.42 -14.65 21.11
CA PRO A 94 -1.44 -13.96 21.92
C PRO A 94 -0.13 -13.85 21.14
N LEU A 95 0.43 -12.64 21.10
CA LEU A 95 1.74 -12.40 20.51
C LEU A 95 2.73 -13.43 21.08
N PRO A 96 3.63 -14.01 20.27
CA PRO A 96 4.61 -14.96 20.77
C PRO A 96 5.33 -14.38 22.00
N GLU A 97 5.39 -15.15 23.08
CA GLU A 97 5.89 -14.73 24.42
C GLU A 97 7.28 -14.06 24.45
N PHE A 98 8.01 -14.04 23.33
CA PHE A 98 9.36 -13.51 23.21
C PHE A 98 9.46 -12.08 22.66
N LEU A 99 8.35 -11.39 22.38
CA LEU A 99 8.36 -10.02 21.84
C LEU A 99 7.66 -9.08 22.80
N GLN A 100 8.44 -8.22 23.45
CA GLN A 100 7.93 -7.29 24.46
C GLN A 100 7.21 -6.11 23.80
N GLN A 101 7.56 -5.78 22.55
CA GLN A 101 6.96 -4.67 21.83
C GLN A 101 6.63 -5.04 20.38
N PRO A 102 5.49 -4.57 19.83
CA PRO A 102 5.08 -4.88 18.45
C PRO A 102 6.13 -4.54 17.38
N HIS A 103 6.93 -3.50 17.61
CA HIS A 103 7.99 -3.10 16.68
C HIS A 103 9.10 -4.15 16.55
N GLU A 104 9.38 -4.93 17.60
CA GLU A 104 10.40 -5.98 17.58
C GLU A 104 10.01 -7.11 16.62
N PHE A 105 8.71 -7.48 16.61
CA PHE A 105 8.18 -8.43 15.65
C PHE A 105 8.33 -7.92 14.22
N PHE A 106 8.00 -6.64 14.00
CA PHE A 106 8.13 -6.02 12.69
C PHE A 106 9.58 -6.03 12.18
N MET A 107 10.53 -5.63 13.03
CA MET A 107 11.96 -5.63 12.69
C MET A 107 12.53 -7.04 12.46
N ARG A 108 11.92 -8.08 13.05
CA ARG A 108 12.26 -9.46 12.73
C ARG A 108 11.81 -9.86 11.31
N MET A 109 10.69 -9.31 10.82
CA MET A 109 10.17 -9.60 9.48
C MET A 109 10.85 -8.77 8.39
N LEU A 110 11.37 -7.59 8.74
CA LEU A 110 12.19 -6.74 7.88
C LEU A 110 13.60 -6.61 8.49
N PRO A 111 14.47 -7.60 8.26
CA PRO A 111 15.81 -7.61 8.85
C PRO A 111 16.63 -6.42 8.33
N ILE A 112 17.59 -5.98 9.13
CA ILE A 112 18.38 -4.76 8.82
C ILE A 112 19.09 -4.86 7.48
N GLU A 113 19.56 -6.04 7.09
CA GLU A 113 20.23 -6.27 5.80
C GLU A 113 19.27 -6.02 4.63
N LEU A 114 18.00 -6.37 4.78
CA LEU A 114 16.98 -6.10 3.75
C LEU A 114 16.70 -4.59 3.64
N LEU A 115 16.68 -3.88 4.78
CA LEU A 115 16.52 -2.42 4.80
C LEU A 115 17.71 -1.70 4.17
N GLU A 116 18.93 -2.16 4.45
CA GLU A 116 20.16 -1.64 3.82
C GLU A 116 20.12 -1.82 2.30
N ASP A 117 19.72 -3.00 1.82
CA ASP A 117 19.53 -3.27 0.40
C ASP A 117 18.47 -2.34 -0.22
N MET A 118 17.32 -2.16 0.44
CA MET A 118 16.26 -1.26 -0.02
C MET A 118 16.74 0.19 -0.15
N VAL A 119 17.47 0.69 0.85
CA VAL A 119 18.06 2.03 0.86
C VAL A 119 19.05 2.18 -0.29
N TYR A 120 19.97 1.21 -0.43
CA TYR A 120 20.97 1.23 -1.49
C TYR A 120 20.32 1.25 -2.88
N GLN A 121 19.36 0.36 -3.15
CA GLN A 121 18.70 0.27 -4.45
C GLN A 121 17.83 1.50 -4.76
N THR A 122 17.20 2.10 -3.75
CA THR A 122 16.42 3.34 -3.90
C THR A 122 17.32 4.53 -4.28
N ASN A 123 18.45 4.69 -3.60
CA ASN A 123 19.44 5.73 -3.93
C ASN A 123 20.07 5.50 -5.31
N LEU A 124 20.40 4.25 -5.63
CA LEU A 124 20.93 3.89 -6.95
C LEU A 124 19.91 4.24 -8.05
N TYR A 125 18.63 3.92 -7.86
CA TYR A 125 17.60 4.26 -8.84
C TYR A 125 17.44 5.77 -9.04
N ALA A 126 17.50 6.55 -7.96
CA ALA A 126 17.46 8.01 -8.07
C ALA A 126 18.58 8.53 -8.99
N HIS A 127 19.81 8.03 -8.82
CA HIS A 127 20.94 8.38 -9.69
C HIS A 127 20.79 7.87 -11.13
N GLN A 128 20.17 6.71 -11.33
CA GLN A 128 19.88 6.18 -12.67
C GLN A 128 18.86 7.03 -13.43
N LYS A 129 17.86 7.58 -12.73
CA LYS A 129 16.89 8.51 -13.31
C LYS A 129 17.50 9.88 -13.61
N ASP A 130 18.29 10.40 -12.68
CA ASP A 130 18.91 11.70 -12.80
C ASP A 130 20.29 11.69 -12.13
N VAL A 131 21.34 11.74 -12.95
CA VAL A 131 22.74 11.73 -12.49
C VAL A 131 23.05 12.97 -11.62
N SER A 132 22.33 14.08 -11.83
CA SER A 132 22.49 15.32 -11.07
C SER A 132 21.65 15.38 -9.80
N THR A 133 20.90 14.32 -9.50
CA THR A 133 20.02 14.29 -8.34
C THR A 133 20.78 14.50 -7.03
N THR A 134 20.17 15.27 -6.14
CA THR A 134 20.60 15.43 -4.75
C THR A 134 19.78 14.54 -3.80
N PHE A 135 18.86 13.74 -4.34
CA PHE A 135 18.07 12.82 -3.56
C PHE A 135 18.96 11.71 -2.98
N SER A 136 18.86 11.53 -1.68
CA SER A 136 19.33 10.35 -0.97
C SER A 136 18.38 10.05 0.18
N ILE A 137 18.34 8.81 0.63
CA ILE A 137 17.68 8.36 1.85
C ILE A 137 18.64 7.49 2.68
N ASP A 138 18.38 7.40 3.98
CA ASP A 138 18.99 6.42 4.87
C ASP A 138 17.95 5.43 5.43
N ILE A 139 18.38 4.54 6.33
CA ILE A 139 17.50 3.57 6.98
C ILE A 139 16.41 4.28 7.80
N HIS A 140 16.74 5.40 8.44
CA HIS A 140 15.78 6.15 9.25
C HIS A 140 14.67 6.72 8.38
N ASP A 141 15.00 7.35 7.25
CA ASP A 141 14.03 7.83 6.26
C ASP A 141 13.10 6.71 5.77
N LEU A 142 13.68 5.55 5.43
CA LEU A 142 12.91 4.39 4.97
C LEU A 142 11.98 3.85 6.06
N MET A 143 12.44 3.80 7.31
CA MET A 143 11.65 3.33 8.45
C MET A 143 10.51 4.29 8.79
N VAL A 144 10.75 5.60 8.75
CA VAL A 144 9.69 6.61 8.92
C VAL A 144 8.67 6.50 7.79
N PHE A 145 9.12 6.41 6.54
CA PHE A 145 8.24 6.20 5.39
C PHE A 145 7.37 4.95 5.56
N THR A 146 7.98 3.84 5.97
CA THR A 146 7.30 2.56 6.18
C THR A 146 6.28 2.67 7.33
N GLY A 147 6.64 3.32 8.43
CA GLY A 147 5.72 3.59 9.54
C GLY A 147 4.51 4.44 9.12
N ILE A 148 4.72 5.44 8.26
CA ILE A 148 3.64 6.24 7.69
C ILE A 148 2.72 5.37 6.82
N VAL A 149 3.28 4.52 5.95
CA VAL A 149 2.48 3.61 5.11
C VAL A 149 1.64 2.64 5.95
N LEU A 150 2.21 2.09 7.03
CA LEU A 150 1.47 1.26 7.98
C LEU A 150 0.34 2.04 8.65
N TYR A 151 0.62 3.27 9.11
CA TYR A 151 -0.38 4.14 9.73
C TYR A 151 -1.54 4.44 8.76
N MET A 152 -1.26 4.77 7.51
CA MET A 152 -2.27 5.00 6.46
C MET A 152 -3.12 3.76 6.17
N GLY A 153 -2.56 2.56 6.36
CA GLY A 153 -3.30 1.30 6.24
C GLY A 153 -4.40 1.15 7.29
N VAL A 154 -4.16 1.67 8.50
CA VAL A 154 -5.11 1.66 9.63
C VAL A 154 -6.04 2.88 9.56
N MET A 155 -5.47 4.07 9.41
CA MET A 155 -6.18 5.35 9.39
C MET A 155 -6.34 5.82 7.94
N ARG A 156 -7.38 5.34 7.26
CA ARG A 156 -7.60 5.64 5.84
C ARG A 156 -8.11 7.07 5.63
N GLY A 157 -7.29 7.91 5.01
CA GLY A 157 -7.66 9.20 4.45
C GLY A 157 -8.32 9.09 3.06
N PRO A 158 -9.05 10.13 2.60
CA PRO A 158 -9.68 10.14 1.28
C PRO A 158 -8.66 10.15 0.13
N SER A 159 -7.54 10.85 0.32
CA SER A 159 -6.39 10.89 -0.57
C SER A 159 -5.08 10.91 0.21
N ILE A 160 -3.94 10.70 -0.50
CA ILE A 160 -2.61 10.82 0.11
C ILE A 160 -2.33 12.25 0.57
N ASP A 161 -2.89 13.25 -0.11
CA ASP A 161 -2.60 14.66 0.19
C ASP A 161 -3.31 15.13 1.46
N ASP A 162 -4.48 14.56 1.75
CA ASP A 162 -5.30 14.93 2.90
C ASP A 162 -4.59 14.67 4.24
N TYR A 163 -3.63 13.75 4.30
CA TYR A 163 -2.85 13.52 5.53
C TYR A 163 -2.00 14.75 5.94
N TRP A 164 -1.65 15.61 4.98
CA TRP A 164 -0.88 16.85 5.19
C TRP A 164 -1.69 18.13 4.98
N ALA A 165 -2.92 18.05 4.47
CA ALA A 165 -3.78 19.21 4.29
C ALA A 165 -4.13 19.86 5.63
N LEU A 166 -4.33 21.19 5.65
CA LEU A 166 -4.51 21.94 6.89
C LEU A 166 -5.72 21.47 7.71
N ASP A 167 -6.83 21.18 7.05
CA ASP A 167 -8.10 20.82 7.70
C ASP A 167 -8.16 19.37 8.17
N THR A 168 -7.35 18.49 7.59
CA THR A 168 -7.33 17.04 7.85
C THR A 168 -5.97 16.55 8.35
N ARG A 169 -5.12 17.49 8.80
CA ARG A 169 -3.74 17.25 9.17
C ARG A 169 -3.61 16.18 10.25
N MET A 170 -2.79 15.17 9.98
CA MET A 170 -2.46 14.13 10.97
C MET A 170 -1.04 14.38 11.51
N SER A 171 -0.94 14.90 12.74
CA SER A 171 0.36 15.22 13.36
C SER A 171 1.28 14.00 13.45
N GLN A 172 0.70 12.81 13.68
CA GLN A 172 1.39 11.51 13.71
C GLN A 172 2.16 11.18 12.43
N ILE A 173 1.83 11.84 11.31
CA ILE A 173 2.57 11.72 10.04
C ILE A 173 3.39 12.99 9.79
N THR A 174 2.73 14.16 9.89
CA THR A 174 3.32 15.43 9.45
C THR A 174 4.50 15.92 10.29
N GLU A 175 4.63 15.43 11.54
CA GLU A 175 5.78 15.74 12.40
C GLU A 175 7.04 14.98 11.99
N TYR A 176 6.90 13.82 11.33
CA TYR A 176 8.02 12.95 10.99
C TYR A 176 8.49 13.09 9.55
N MET A 177 7.58 13.40 8.62
CA MET A 177 7.93 13.54 7.21
C MET A 177 7.05 14.57 6.51
N SER A 178 7.66 15.41 5.67
CA SER A 178 6.91 16.35 4.82
C SER A 178 6.22 15.61 3.67
N SER A 179 5.11 16.16 3.20
CA SER A 179 4.35 15.63 2.06
C SER A 179 5.24 15.51 0.81
N LYS A 180 6.09 16.50 0.55
CA LYS A 180 7.06 16.50 -0.56
C LYS A 180 8.03 15.33 -0.44
N ARG A 181 8.63 15.13 0.74
CA ARG A 181 9.59 14.03 0.98
C ARG A 181 8.92 12.66 0.84
N PHE A 182 7.71 12.48 1.38
CA PHE A 182 6.96 11.25 1.24
C PHE A 182 6.70 10.90 -0.23
N ARG A 183 6.27 11.86 -1.05
CA ARG A 183 6.05 11.64 -2.49
C ARG A 183 7.35 11.29 -3.22
N GLN A 184 8.46 11.96 -2.91
CA GLN A 184 9.77 11.64 -3.48
C GLN A 184 10.20 10.20 -3.18
N ILE A 185 10.13 9.78 -1.91
CA ILE A 185 10.47 8.40 -1.51
C ILE A 185 9.54 7.42 -2.21
N ARG A 186 8.22 7.66 -2.18
CA ARG A 186 7.23 6.81 -2.85
C ARG A 186 7.49 6.63 -4.34
N ALA A 187 7.93 7.68 -5.04
CA ALA A 187 8.21 7.64 -6.47
C ALA A 187 9.54 6.95 -6.82
N LEU A 188 10.50 6.95 -5.89
CA LEU A 188 11.85 6.44 -6.13
C LEU A 188 12.13 5.09 -5.46
N LEU A 189 11.28 4.63 -4.55
CA LEU A 189 11.46 3.36 -3.81
C LEU A 189 11.74 2.19 -4.77
N HIS A 190 12.91 1.57 -4.64
CA HIS A 190 13.37 0.48 -5.49
C HIS A 190 14.00 -0.65 -4.68
N PHE A 191 13.93 -1.87 -5.22
CA PHE A 191 14.41 -3.08 -4.54
C PHE A 191 15.47 -3.84 -5.35
N ASN A 192 15.78 -3.43 -6.58
CA ASN A 192 16.74 -4.10 -7.44
C ASN A 192 17.35 -3.12 -8.46
N ASN A 193 18.52 -3.47 -9.01
CA ASN A 193 19.20 -2.64 -9.99
C ASN A 193 18.55 -2.81 -11.38
N ASN A 194 18.01 -1.72 -11.95
CA ASN A 194 17.32 -1.77 -13.24
C ASN A 194 18.24 -2.09 -14.44
N GLU A 195 19.54 -1.84 -14.35
CA GLU A 195 20.50 -2.21 -15.41
C GLU A 195 20.55 -3.74 -15.63
N ASN A 196 20.33 -4.48 -14.54
CA ASN A 196 20.33 -5.94 -14.53
C ASN A 196 18.94 -6.54 -14.85
N ALA A 197 17.89 -5.72 -14.97
CA ALA A 197 16.54 -6.20 -15.24
C ALA A 197 16.43 -6.81 -16.65
N LYS A 198 17.13 -6.23 -17.64
CA LYS A 198 17.06 -6.65 -19.05
C LYS A 198 17.58 -8.06 -19.30
N SER A 199 18.46 -8.56 -18.44
CA SER A 199 19.03 -9.90 -18.53
C SER A 199 18.29 -10.93 -17.68
N SER A 200 17.27 -10.51 -16.93
CA SER A 200 16.51 -11.42 -16.07
C SER A 200 15.36 -12.09 -16.81
N THR A 201 15.18 -13.39 -16.57
CA THR A 201 13.99 -14.13 -16.98
C THR A 201 12.88 -14.09 -15.93
N ASP A 202 13.15 -13.53 -14.75
CA ASP A 202 12.19 -13.41 -13.67
C ASP A 202 11.25 -12.22 -13.91
N ARG A 203 9.98 -12.50 -14.21
CA ARG A 203 8.97 -11.46 -14.43
C ARG A 203 8.75 -10.56 -13.20
N PHE A 204 9.09 -11.02 -12.00
CA PHE A 204 9.00 -10.26 -10.75
C PHE A 204 10.35 -9.68 -10.29
N TYR A 205 11.35 -9.63 -11.17
CA TYR A 205 12.72 -9.20 -10.85
C TYR A 205 12.81 -7.95 -9.98
N LYS A 206 11.99 -6.92 -10.29
CA LYS A 206 12.01 -5.62 -9.60
C LYS A 206 11.61 -5.69 -8.13
N VAL A 207 10.79 -6.67 -7.73
CA VAL A 207 10.30 -6.83 -6.34
C VAL A 207 10.80 -8.11 -5.69
N ARG A 208 11.49 -8.97 -6.44
CA ARG A 208 11.97 -10.28 -5.97
C ARG A 208 12.80 -10.18 -4.68
N PRO A 209 13.74 -9.23 -4.52
CA PRO A 209 14.53 -9.14 -3.28
C PRO A 209 13.67 -8.90 -2.03
N LEU A 210 12.64 -8.05 -2.14
CA LEU A 210 11.70 -7.78 -1.06
C LEU A 210 10.93 -9.04 -0.64
N PHE A 211 10.28 -9.70 -1.60
CA PHE A 211 9.48 -10.90 -1.32
C PHE A 211 10.35 -12.04 -0.80
N SER A 212 11.50 -12.30 -1.42
CA SER A 212 12.43 -13.34 -0.96
C SER A 212 12.96 -13.04 0.46
N GLY A 213 13.26 -11.78 0.76
CA GLY A 213 13.73 -11.34 2.08
C GLY A 213 12.69 -11.57 3.17
N ILE A 214 11.45 -11.15 2.94
CA ILE A 214 10.34 -11.30 3.89
C ILE A 214 9.94 -12.77 4.03
N THR A 215 9.74 -13.49 2.92
CA THR A 215 9.35 -14.91 2.95
C THR A 215 10.40 -15.76 3.69
N LYS A 216 11.69 -15.42 3.57
CA LYS A 216 12.75 -16.08 4.35
C LYS A 216 12.53 -15.93 5.86
N GLN A 217 12.03 -14.79 6.33
CA GLN A 217 11.70 -14.59 7.75
C GLN A 217 10.42 -15.32 8.15
N PHE A 218 9.40 -15.30 7.30
CA PHE A 218 8.12 -15.96 7.54
C PHE A 218 8.28 -17.48 7.71
N LEU A 219 9.17 -18.09 6.93
CA LEU A 219 9.51 -19.51 7.03
C LEU A 219 10.23 -19.89 8.35
N GLN A 220 10.78 -18.93 9.10
CA GLN A 220 11.37 -19.18 10.42
C GLN A 220 10.32 -19.27 11.53
N VAL A 221 9.09 -18.80 11.28
CA VAL A 221 7.99 -18.93 12.24
C VAL A 221 7.45 -20.34 12.17
N LYS A 222 7.39 -21.01 13.32
CA LYS A 222 6.91 -22.39 13.42
C LYS A 222 5.46 -22.46 12.96
N ALA A 223 5.20 -23.26 11.93
CA ALA A 223 3.85 -23.51 11.46
C ALA A 223 3.08 -24.43 12.40
N THR A 224 1.78 -24.21 12.47
CA THR A 224 0.84 -25.14 13.10
C THR A 224 0.63 -26.38 12.20
N PRO A 225 0.17 -27.51 12.76
CA PRO A 225 -0.08 -28.71 11.96
C PRO A 225 -1.16 -28.50 10.88
N THR A 226 -2.15 -27.65 11.17
CA THR A 226 -3.27 -27.36 10.27
C THR A 226 -2.97 -26.12 9.44
N GLN A 227 -2.85 -26.30 8.13
CA GLN A 227 -2.47 -25.24 7.20
C GLN A 227 -3.39 -25.25 5.99
N SER A 228 -3.56 -24.07 5.39
CA SER A 228 -4.26 -23.87 4.12
C SER A 228 -3.33 -23.22 3.10
N ILE A 229 -3.63 -23.48 1.83
CA ILE A 229 -3.02 -22.78 0.70
C ILE A 229 -4.17 -22.17 -0.08
N ASP A 230 -4.13 -20.86 -0.30
CA ASP A 230 -5.17 -20.15 -1.03
C ASP A 230 -4.60 -18.98 -1.85
N GLU A 231 -5.42 -18.50 -2.77
CA GLU A 231 -5.16 -17.41 -3.68
C GLU A 231 -5.50 -16.05 -3.04
N VAL A 232 -4.48 -15.19 -2.95
CA VAL A 232 -4.61 -13.80 -2.53
C VAL A 232 -4.46 -12.88 -3.73
N MET A 233 -5.33 -11.86 -3.80
CA MET A 233 -5.29 -10.86 -4.86
C MET A 233 -4.77 -9.54 -4.31
N VAL A 234 -3.64 -9.07 -4.86
CA VAL A 234 -3.17 -7.70 -4.62
C VAL A 234 -3.77 -6.80 -5.69
N GLY A 235 -4.80 -6.04 -5.33
CA GLY A 235 -5.53 -5.19 -6.25
C GLY A 235 -4.61 -4.20 -6.99
N TYR A 236 -4.71 -4.19 -8.33
CA TYR A 236 -3.96 -3.26 -9.17
C TYR A 236 -4.80 -2.87 -10.39
N LYS A 237 -5.09 -1.58 -10.50
CA LYS A 237 -5.95 -1.01 -11.55
C LYS A 237 -5.17 -0.39 -12.72
N GLY A 238 -3.83 -0.34 -12.64
CA GLY A 238 -2.98 0.22 -13.70
C GLY A 238 -2.80 -0.74 -14.88
N THR A 239 -2.11 -0.25 -15.91
CA THR A 239 -1.87 -0.99 -17.17
C THR A 239 -0.44 -1.51 -17.30
N MET A 240 0.50 -1.02 -16.50
CA MET A 240 1.94 -1.31 -16.63
C MET A 240 2.35 -2.72 -16.20
N ALA A 241 1.41 -3.49 -15.65
CA ALA A 241 1.65 -4.85 -15.21
C ALA A 241 1.60 -5.88 -16.35
N GLY A 242 1.18 -5.50 -17.57
CA GLY A 242 1.11 -6.41 -18.72
C GLY A 242 0.40 -7.73 -18.39
N ASN A 243 1.03 -8.86 -18.73
CA ASN A 243 0.51 -10.21 -18.48
C ASN A 243 0.59 -10.67 -17.00
N LEU A 244 1.21 -9.90 -16.11
CA LEU A 244 1.20 -10.19 -14.66
C LEU A 244 -0.10 -9.75 -13.99
N ARG A 245 -0.86 -8.86 -14.64
CA ARG A 245 -2.18 -8.47 -14.18
C ARG A 245 -3.20 -9.53 -14.55
N GLN A 246 -3.80 -10.13 -13.54
CA GLN A 246 -4.80 -11.18 -13.69
C GLN A 246 -6.20 -10.62 -13.43
N TYR A 247 -7.19 -11.18 -14.12
CA TYR A 247 -8.61 -10.92 -13.87
C TYR A 247 -9.25 -12.11 -13.15
N ILE A 248 -9.92 -11.86 -12.01
CA ILE A 248 -10.66 -12.88 -11.27
C ILE A 248 -12.07 -12.35 -11.01
N ALA A 249 -13.06 -12.88 -11.73
CA ALA A 249 -14.44 -12.38 -11.72
C ALA A 249 -15.09 -12.34 -10.33
N ASN A 250 -14.73 -13.30 -9.48
CA ASN A 250 -15.36 -13.55 -8.18
C ASN A 250 -14.65 -12.86 -7.00
N LYS A 251 -13.59 -12.07 -7.21
CA LYS A 251 -12.91 -11.32 -6.14
C LYS A 251 -13.41 -9.86 -6.10
N PRO A 252 -13.45 -9.21 -4.93
CA PRO A 252 -13.86 -7.80 -4.79
C PRO A 252 -13.04 -6.86 -5.69
N ASP A 253 -11.71 -7.02 -5.65
CA ASP A 253 -10.80 -6.44 -6.63
C ASP A 253 -10.60 -7.44 -7.76
N LYS A 254 -11.30 -7.21 -8.87
CA LYS A 254 -11.28 -8.13 -10.01
C LYS A 254 -9.96 -8.14 -10.78
N PHE A 255 -9.11 -7.13 -10.60
CA PHE A 255 -7.85 -6.98 -11.32
C PHE A 255 -6.69 -6.79 -10.34
N GLY A 256 -5.62 -7.57 -10.51
CA GLY A 256 -4.48 -7.49 -9.60
C GLY A 256 -3.35 -8.48 -9.89
N TYR A 257 -2.37 -8.50 -9.00
CA TYR A 257 -1.30 -9.51 -8.98
C TYR A 257 -1.73 -10.70 -8.13
N LYS A 258 -1.75 -11.87 -8.75
CA LYS A 258 -2.18 -13.10 -8.08
C LYS A 258 -1.02 -13.70 -7.31
N LEU A 259 -1.26 -13.98 -6.04
CA LEU A 259 -0.33 -14.63 -5.13
C LEU A 259 -0.96 -15.90 -4.58
N PHE A 260 -0.15 -16.92 -4.33
CA PHE A 260 -0.52 -18.06 -3.50
C PHE A 260 0.14 -17.90 -2.14
N CYS A 261 -0.66 -17.99 -1.08
CA CYS A 261 -0.18 -17.89 0.29
C CYS A 261 -0.41 -19.22 1.01
N ARG A 262 0.60 -19.71 1.72
CA ARG A 262 0.43 -20.82 2.69
C ARG A 262 0.32 -20.23 4.09
N ALA A 263 -0.79 -20.48 4.77
CA ALA A 263 -1.06 -19.96 6.10
C ALA A 263 -1.38 -21.06 7.11
N SER A 264 -1.07 -20.80 8.38
CA SER A 264 -1.50 -21.61 9.52
C SER A 264 -2.92 -21.21 9.97
N ILE A 265 -3.56 -22.07 10.79
CA ILE A 265 -4.89 -21.81 11.35
C ILE A 265 -4.96 -20.54 12.21
N ASP A 266 -3.84 -20.11 12.79
CA ASP A 266 -3.70 -18.85 13.54
C ASP A 266 -3.66 -17.60 12.64
N GLY A 267 -3.78 -17.78 11.31
CA GLY A 267 -3.75 -16.70 10.33
C GLY A 267 -2.36 -16.26 9.90
N PHE A 268 -1.28 -16.86 10.43
CA PHE A 268 0.08 -16.48 10.04
C PHE A 268 0.44 -17.02 8.65
N ILE A 269 0.88 -16.14 7.74
CA ILE A 269 1.36 -16.50 6.40
C ILE A 269 2.82 -16.94 6.48
N HIS A 270 3.10 -18.19 6.16
CA HIS A 270 4.44 -18.77 6.18
C HIS A 270 5.18 -18.69 4.86
N ASP A 271 4.46 -18.68 3.74
CA ASP A 271 5.05 -18.69 2.40
C ASP A 271 4.17 -17.93 1.40
N ILE A 272 4.82 -17.26 0.44
CA ILE A 272 4.18 -16.44 -0.58
C ILE A 272 4.84 -16.72 -1.93
N VAL A 273 4.04 -17.15 -2.90
CA VAL A 273 4.47 -17.40 -4.28
C VAL A 273 3.72 -16.47 -5.22
N MET A 274 4.45 -15.70 -6.02
CA MET A 274 3.90 -14.83 -7.06
C MET A 274 3.60 -15.64 -8.34
N TYR A 275 2.40 -15.46 -8.91
CA TYR A 275 1.93 -16.17 -10.11
C TYR A 275 2.36 -15.49 -11.42
#